data_AF-A0AB36H4S3-F1
#
_entry.id   AF-A0AB36H4S3-F1
#
_cell.length_a   1.000
_cell.length_b   1.000
_cell.length_c   1.000
_cell.angle_alpha   90.00
_cell.angle_beta   90.00
_cell.angle_gamma   90.00
#
_symmetry.space_group_name_H-M   'P 1'
#
loop_
_entity.id
_entity.type
_entity.pdbx_description
1 polymer ?
#
loop_
_entity_poly.entity_id
_entity_poly.type
_entity_poly.pdbx_seq_one_letter_code
_entity_poly.pdbx_strand_id
1 'polypeptide(L)'
;MPGKTPNGIPYVLPGDTIATFPTVSKQIAEAVDKSRELVGAWIPLKLEGGWEEFSPFGMNTYAGIRVRKLPSGIQIEGTVKGGAPKSVMAQLPTQLKVKYGHLVQVVSGSPDAYLQVSPNKGVNGQATLSISSDTAVNTPVFIHAIVATD
;
A
#
# COMPACT_ATOMS: atom_id res chain seq x y z
N MET A 1 13.69 -4.39 23.46
CA MET A 1 14.86 -3.80 22.79
C MET A 1 14.74 -4.14 21.32
N PRO A 2 14.90 -3.21 20.36
CA PRO A 2 14.85 -3.54 18.94
C PRO A 2 15.91 -4.58 18.60
N GLY A 3 15.52 -5.61 17.84
CA GLY A 3 16.43 -6.65 17.38
C GLY A 3 17.44 -6.10 16.38
N LYS A 4 18.65 -6.65 16.36
CA LYS A 4 19.64 -6.43 15.30
C LYS A 4 19.62 -7.61 14.34
N THR A 5 19.67 -7.36 13.04
CA THR A 5 19.99 -8.43 12.07
C THR A 5 21.45 -8.89 12.28
N PRO A 6 21.86 -10.04 11.71
CA PRO A 6 23.26 -10.48 11.73
C PRO A 6 24.26 -9.44 11.19
N ASN A 7 23.79 -8.49 10.37
CA ASN A 7 24.59 -7.42 9.78
C ASN A 7 24.46 -6.09 10.55
N GLY A 8 23.90 -6.10 11.77
CA GLY A 8 23.84 -4.92 12.65
C GLY A 8 22.77 -3.89 12.30
N ILE A 9 21.86 -4.18 11.37
CA ILE A 9 20.76 -3.28 11.00
C ILE A 9 19.67 -3.38 12.07
N PRO A 10 19.25 -2.25 12.68
CA PRO A 10 18.13 -2.27 13.62
C PRO A 10 16.81 -2.48 12.86
N TYR A 11 15.99 -3.42 13.34
CA TYR A 11 14.63 -3.62 12.83
C TYR A 11 13.63 -3.68 13.99
N VAL A 12 12.40 -3.26 13.71
CA VAL A 12 11.27 -3.27 14.65
C VAL A 12 10.34 -4.41 14.25
N LEU A 13 10.00 -5.29 15.19
CA LEU A 13 9.11 -6.41 14.92
C LEU A 13 7.64 -5.96 15.00
N PRO A 14 6.71 -6.59 14.24
CA PRO A 14 5.29 -6.33 14.40
C PRO A 14 4.84 -6.71 15.82
N GLY A 15 4.56 -5.71 16.66
CA GLY A 15 4.17 -5.89 18.08
C GLY A 15 5.04 -5.12 19.08
N ASP A 16 6.20 -4.60 18.66
CA ASP A 16 7.02 -3.76 19.53
C ASP A 16 6.31 -2.43 19.81
N THR A 17 6.08 -2.14 21.09
CA THR A 17 5.55 -0.84 21.53
C THR A 17 6.60 0.23 21.21
N ILE A 18 6.30 1.11 20.24
CA ILE A 18 7.13 2.26 19.89
C ILE A 18 6.99 3.31 21.01
N ALA A 19 7.52 3.00 22.19
CA ALA A 19 7.61 3.94 23.28
C ALA A 19 8.80 4.87 23.01
N THR A 20 8.51 6.04 22.43
CA THR A 20 9.17 7.33 22.69
C THR A 20 10.67 7.27 23.05
N PHE A 21 11.54 7.19 22.04
CA PHE A 21 12.96 7.51 22.21
C PHE A 21 13.39 8.56 21.17
N PRO A 22 13.62 9.83 21.56
CA PRO A 22 14.04 10.90 20.65
C PRO A 22 15.33 10.57 19.88
N THR A 23 16.22 9.79 20.49
CA THR A 23 17.51 9.38 19.91
C THR A 23 17.36 8.31 18.83
N VAL A 24 16.38 7.41 18.99
CA VAL A 24 16.10 6.33 18.03
C VAL A 24 15.35 6.89 16.82
N SER A 25 14.47 7.88 17.02
CA SER A 25 13.83 8.61 15.92
C SER A 25 14.84 9.26 14.98
N LYS A 26 15.94 9.81 15.52
CA LYS A 26 16.97 10.46 14.69
C LYS A 26 17.88 9.47 13.97
N GLN A 27 18.24 8.34 14.59
CA GLN A 27 19.03 7.29 13.95
C GLN A 27 18.21 6.45 12.96
N ILE A 28 16.93 6.20 13.22
CA ILE A 28 16.00 5.60 12.25
C ILE A 28 15.75 6.57 11.12
N ALA A 29 15.52 7.86 11.39
CA ALA A 29 15.40 8.87 10.35
C ALA A 29 16.67 8.95 9.51
N GLU A 30 17.87 9.01 10.10
CA GLU A 30 19.15 9.02 9.38
C GLU A 30 19.45 7.70 8.65
N ALA A 31 19.02 6.55 9.19
CA ALA A 31 19.17 5.27 8.50
C ALA A 31 18.18 5.14 7.33
N VAL A 32 16.95 5.66 7.47
CA VAL A 32 15.96 5.79 6.40
C VAL A 32 16.42 6.80 5.34
N ASP A 33 17.08 7.89 5.76
CA ASP A 33 17.61 8.94 4.90
C ASP A 33 18.90 8.49 4.15
N LYS A 34 19.71 7.61 4.77
CA LYS A 34 20.91 7.03 4.17
C LYS A 34 20.66 5.74 3.38
N SER A 35 19.60 4.98 3.65
CA SER A 35 19.32 3.72 2.93
C SER A 35 18.45 3.86 1.68
N ARG A 36 17.72 4.97 1.49
CA ARG A 36 16.86 5.23 0.30
C ARG A 36 15.92 4.08 -0.12
N GLU A 37 15.72 3.07 0.73
CA GLU A 37 14.86 1.92 0.46
C GLU A 37 13.87 1.79 1.60
N LEU A 38 12.63 2.23 1.35
CA LEU A 38 11.44 1.99 2.17
C LEU A 38 11.01 0.51 2.10
N VAL A 39 11.96 -0.42 2.16
CA VAL A 39 11.69 -1.85 2.06
C VAL A 39 11.11 -2.33 3.39
N GLY A 40 9.87 -2.83 3.34
CA GLY A 40 9.20 -3.45 4.49
C GLY A 40 8.24 -2.57 5.29
N ALA A 41 8.37 -1.23 5.26
CA ALA A 41 7.47 -0.32 5.95
C ALA A 41 6.14 -0.12 5.19
N TRP A 42 5.01 -0.26 5.88
CA TRP A 42 3.69 0.02 5.32
C TRP A 42 3.42 1.52 5.25
N ILE A 43 3.01 1.98 4.06
CA ILE A 43 2.62 3.34 3.76
C ILE A 43 1.11 3.34 3.50
N PRO A 44 0.27 3.94 4.36
CA PRO A 44 -1.15 4.10 4.07
C PRO A 44 -1.33 5.04 2.88
N LEU A 45 -2.28 4.73 2.00
CA LEU A 45 -2.62 5.58 0.87
C LEU A 45 -3.90 6.35 1.18
N LYS A 46 -3.95 7.59 0.70
CA LYS A 46 -5.17 8.38 0.72
C LYS A 46 -6.12 7.86 -0.35
N LEU A 47 -7.34 7.54 0.05
CA LEU A 47 -8.40 7.19 -0.90
C LEU A 47 -8.99 8.44 -1.57
N GLU A 48 -9.33 8.29 -2.84
CA GLU A 48 -9.89 9.31 -3.73
C GLU A 48 -11.06 8.70 -4.53
N GLY A 49 -11.74 9.49 -5.36
CA GLY A 49 -12.70 8.94 -6.34
C GLY A 49 -13.94 8.27 -5.74
N GLY A 50 -14.34 8.66 -4.52
CA GLY A 50 -15.50 8.11 -3.81
C GLY A 50 -15.27 6.74 -3.18
N TRP A 51 -14.01 6.31 -3.08
CA TRP A 51 -13.62 5.11 -2.35
C TRP A 51 -13.51 5.38 -0.85
N GLU A 52 -13.97 4.42 -0.06
CA GLU A 52 -13.97 4.50 1.40
C GLU A 52 -13.22 3.32 2.00
N GLU A 53 -12.59 3.58 3.14
CA GLU A 53 -11.99 2.52 3.95
C GLU A 53 -13.10 1.59 4.45
N PHE A 54 -12.86 0.29 4.37
CA PHE A 54 -13.76 -0.69 4.96
C PHE A 54 -12.99 -1.54 5.97
N SER A 55 -13.59 -1.75 7.14
CA SER A 55 -13.13 -2.77 8.06
C SER A 55 -14.23 -3.79 8.30
N PRO A 56 -14.03 -5.07 7.92
CA PRO A 56 -15.00 -6.13 8.19
C PRO A 56 -15.19 -6.43 9.69
N PHE A 57 -14.24 -6.05 10.55
CA PHE A 57 -14.21 -6.44 11.97
C PHE A 57 -14.01 -5.27 12.96
N GLY A 58 -14.54 -4.08 12.65
CA GLY A 58 -14.35 -2.85 13.47
C GLY A 58 -13.00 -2.17 13.24
N MET A 59 -12.80 -0.91 13.68
CA MET A 59 -11.60 -0.13 13.31
C MET A 59 -10.30 -0.90 13.63
N ASN A 60 -9.60 -1.34 12.60
CA ASN A 60 -8.32 -2.01 12.70
C ASN A 60 -7.33 -1.34 11.74
N THR A 61 -6.04 -1.58 11.96
CA THR A 61 -4.92 -1.04 11.17
C THR A 61 -4.87 -1.53 9.70
N TYR A 62 -5.90 -2.25 9.24
CA TYR A 62 -6.06 -2.79 7.89
C TYR A 62 -7.25 -2.17 7.15
N ALA A 63 -7.97 -1.23 7.77
CA ALA A 63 -8.97 -0.43 7.08
C ALA A 63 -8.28 0.48 6.05
N GLY A 64 -8.83 0.53 4.83
CA GLY A 64 -8.24 1.31 3.74
C GLY A 64 -7.21 0.52 2.93
N ILE A 65 -6.33 1.23 2.23
CA ILE A 65 -5.30 0.61 1.38
C ILE A 65 -3.92 1.13 1.73
N ARG A 66 -2.94 0.22 1.71
CA ARG A 66 -1.55 0.50 2.05
C ARG A 66 -0.61 -0.27 1.15
N VAL A 67 0.61 0.25 1.04
CA VAL A 67 1.65 -0.32 0.19
C VAL A 67 2.99 -0.39 0.90
N ARG A 68 3.84 -1.31 0.47
CA ARG A 68 5.25 -1.35 0.89
C ARG A 68 6.14 -1.77 -0.26
N LYS A 69 7.37 -1.24 -0.30
CA LYS A 69 8.39 -1.75 -1.22
C LYS A 69 8.89 -3.10 -0.71
N LEU A 70 9.05 -4.04 -1.65
CA LEU A 70 9.77 -5.29 -1.49
C LEU A 70 10.97 -5.28 -2.44
N PRO A 71 12.00 -6.12 -2.20
CA PRO A 71 13.08 -6.29 -3.16
C PRO A 71 12.58 -6.71 -4.55
N SER A 72 11.54 -7.53 -4.61
CA SER A 72 10.93 -8.05 -5.84
C SER A 72 9.81 -7.19 -6.43
N GLY A 73 9.40 -6.11 -5.76
CA GLY A 73 8.21 -5.37 -6.21
C GLY A 73 7.60 -4.42 -5.19
N ILE A 74 6.30 -4.20 -5.31
CA ILE A 74 5.44 -3.50 -4.36
C ILE A 74 4.39 -4.48 -3.89
N GLN A 75 4.20 -4.57 -2.59
CA GLN A 75 3.05 -5.27 -2.02
C GLN A 75 1.96 -4.25 -1.68
N ILE A 76 0.73 -4.62 -2.02
CA ILE A 76 -0.46 -3.81 -1.84
C ILE A 76 -1.46 -4.64 -1.03
N GLU A 77 -1.94 -4.06 0.06
CA GLU A 77 -2.93 -4.68 0.93
C GLU A 77 -4.00 -3.67 1.31
N GLY A 78 -5.22 -4.15 1.47
CA GLY A 78 -6.27 -3.29 1.98
C GLY A 78 -7.66 -3.86 1.83
N THR A 79 -8.61 -3.17 2.44
CA THR A 79 -10.03 -3.39 2.19
C THR A 79 -10.71 -2.05 1.97
N VAL A 80 -11.41 -1.95 0.83
CA VAL A 80 -12.09 -0.73 0.39
C VAL A 80 -13.49 -1.05 -0.07
N LYS A 81 -14.35 -0.06 -0.11
CA LYS A 81 -15.70 -0.14 -0.70
C LYS A 81 -16.05 1.16 -1.39
N GLY A 82 -17.13 1.14 -2.15
CA GLY A 82 -17.61 2.31 -2.88
C GLY A 82 -16.83 2.54 -4.17
N GLY A 83 -16.94 3.75 -4.71
CA GLY A 83 -16.31 4.12 -5.98
C GLY A 83 -17.13 3.78 -7.23
N ALA A 84 -16.96 4.63 -8.24
CA ALA A 84 -17.50 4.42 -9.57
C ALA A 84 -16.70 3.35 -10.34
N PRO A 85 -17.30 2.68 -11.33
CA PRO A 85 -16.59 1.75 -12.20
C PRO A 85 -15.32 2.38 -12.78
N LYS A 86 -14.19 1.65 -12.71
CA LYS A 86 -12.91 2.05 -13.32
C LYS A 86 -12.37 3.39 -12.78
N SER A 87 -12.81 3.85 -11.61
CA SER A 87 -12.29 5.07 -10.99
C SER A 87 -10.96 4.81 -10.27
N VAL A 88 -10.11 5.82 -10.25
CA VAL A 88 -8.87 5.80 -9.46
C VAL A 88 -9.23 5.84 -7.98
N MET A 89 -8.73 4.87 -7.22
CA MET A 89 -8.92 4.79 -5.78
C MET A 89 -7.83 5.53 -5.02
N ALA A 90 -6.60 5.52 -5.52
CA ALA A 90 -5.44 6.10 -4.84
C ALA A 90 -4.27 6.32 -5.79
N GLN A 91 -3.37 7.21 -5.41
CA GLN A 91 -2.09 7.43 -6.07
C GLN A 91 -0.97 6.81 -5.23
N LEU A 92 -0.01 6.16 -5.91
CA LEU A 92 1.18 5.62 -5.26
C LEU A 92 2.18 6.74 -4.96
N PRO A 93 2.92 6.68 -3.83
CA PRO A 93 4.03 7.58 -3.56
C PRO A 93 5.01 7.62 -4.75
N THR A 94 5.54 8.79 -5.08
CA THR A 94 6.43 9.01 -6.25
C THR A 94 7.69 8.15 -6.23
N GLN A 95 8.10 7.69 -5.05
CA GLN A 95 9.23 6.79 -4.85
C GLN A 95 8.93 5.35 -5.32
N LEU A 96 7.64 4.97 -5.37
CA LEU A 96 7.18 3.65 -5.82
C LEU A 96 6.84 3.71 -7.29
N LYS A 97 7.83 3.42 -8.13
CA LYS A 97 7.66 3.39 -9.59
C LYS A 97 7.11 2.04 -10.03
N VAL A 98 6.15 2.10 -10.94
CA VAL A 98 5.63 0.95 -11.66
C VAL A 98 5.88 1.21 -13.14
N LYS A 99 6.49 0.26 -13.84
CA LYS A 99 6.90 0.46 -15.24
C LYS A 99 5.81 0.03 -16.23
N TYR A 100 5.06 -1.01 -15.91
CA TYR A 100 4.01 -1.57 -16.76
C TYR A 100 2.66 -1.59 -16.04
N GLY A 101 1.57 -1.63 -16.79
CA GLY A 101 0.25 -1.84 -16.20
C GLY A 101 0.13 -3.27 -15.66
N HIS A 102 -0.40 -3.42 -14.44
CA HIS A 102 -0.70 -4.73 -13.86
C HIS A 102 -2.20 -4.86 -13.60
N LEU A 103 -2.74 -6.05 -13.86
CA LEU A 103 -4.08 -6.44 -13.45
C LEU A 103 -3.95 -7.62 -12.49
N VAL A 104 -4.53 -7.47 -11.30
CA VAL A 104 -4.49 -8.47 -10.25
C VAL A 104 -5.92 -8.77 -9.83
N GLN A 105 -6.27 -10.05 -9.78
CA GLN A 105 -7.58 -10.46 -9.29
C GLN A 105 -7.71 -10.09 -7.81
N VAL A 106 -8.86 -9.52 -7.44
CA VAL A 106 -9.18 -9.19 -6.05
C VAL A 106 -10.33 -10.07 -5.57
N VAL A 107 -10.44 -10.24 -4.25
CA VAL A 107 -11.57 -10.95 -3.66
C VAL A 107 -12.65 -9.91 -3.40
N SER A 108 -13.79 -10.03 -4.08
CA SER A 108 -14.92 -9.13 -3.88
C SER A 108 -16.25 -9.86 -4.05
N GLY A 109 -17.33 -9.24 -3.57
CA GLY A 109 -18.70 -9.70 -3.83
C GLY A 109 -19.18 -9.43 -5.26
N SER A 110 -18.42 -8.65 -6.04
CA SER A 110 -18.69 -8.41 -7.46
C SER A 110 -17.89 -9.41 -8.31
N PRO A 111 -18.53 -10.25 -9.13
CA PRO A 111 -17.81 -11.00 -10.15
C PRO A 111 -17.09 -9.99 -11.07
N ASP A 112 -15.87 -10.31 -11.47
CA ASP A 112 -15.04 -9.53 -12.42
C ASP A 112 -14.39 -8.22 -11.90
N ALA A 113 -14.19 -8.09 -10.59
CA ALA A 113 -13.35 -7.00 -10.05
C ALA A 113 -11.85 -7.34 -10.13
N TYR A 114 -11.06 -6.42 -10.69
CA TYR A 114 -9.60 -6.49 -10.74
C TYR A 114 -8.97 -5.22 -10.15
N LEU A 115 -7.92 -5.37 -9.36
CA LEU A 115 -7.00 -4.27 -9.07
C LEU A 115 -6.18 -3.99 -10.33
N GLN A 116 -6.31 -2.79 -10.87
CA GLN A 116 -5.45 -2.27 -11.90
C GLN A 116 -4.43 -1.32 -11.29
N VAL A 117 -3.15 -1.60 -11.53
CA VAL A 117 -2.04 -0.71 -11.19
C VAL A 117 -1.53 -0.10 -12.49
N SER A 118 -1.78 1.19 -12.69
CA SER A 118 -1.43 1.88 -13.94
C SER A 118 -0.19 2.76 -13.75
N PRO A 119 0.83 2.65 -14.62
CA PRO A 119 1.94 3.59 -14.60
C PRO A 119 1.47 4.99 -15.03
N ASN A 120 2.01 6.03 -14.39
CA ASN A 120 1.99 7.42 -14.87
C ASN A 120 0.62 8.03 -15.21
N LYS A 121 -0.46 7.60 -14.55
CA LYS A 121 -1.82 8.17 -14.74
C LYS A 121 -2.25 9.12 -13.61
N GLY A 122 -1.43 9.30 -12.58
CA GLY A 122 -1.71 10.15 -11.43
C GLY A 122 -1.14 11.56 -11.55
N VAL A 123 -1.38 12.38 -10.53
CA VAL A 123 -0.82 13.74 -10.45
C VAL A 123 0.71 13.64 -10.36
N ASN A 124 1.42 14.47 -11.12
CA ASN A 124 2.89 14.45 -11.22
C ASN A 124 3.50 13.15 -11.75
N GLY A 125 2.76 12.37 -12.55
CA GLY A 125 3.25 11.12 -13.12
C GLY A 125 3.31 9.96 -12.12
N GLN A 126 2.57 10.05 -11.01
CA GLN A 126 2.44 8.94 -10.07
C GLN A 126 1.71 7.75 -10.70
N ALA A 127 2.09 6.55 -10.30
CA ALA A 127 1.30 5.36 -10.60
C ALA A 127 -0.02 5.40 -9.81
N THR A 128 -1.08 4.84 -10.37
CA THR A 128 -2.41 4.85 -9.75
C THR A 128 -2.91 3.44 -9.50
N LEU A 129 -3.74 3.32 -8.47
CA LEU A 129 -4.52 2.14 -8.17
C LEU A 129 -5.97 2.40 -8.52
N SER A 130 -6.61 1.48 -9.23
CA SER A 130 -8.05 1.52 -9.53
C SER A 130 -8.64 0.11 -9.40
N ILE A 131 -9.91 0.00 -9.03
CA ILE A 131 -10.65 -1.25 -9.24
C ILE A 131 -11.32 -1.15 -10.62
N SER A 132 -10.91 -2.02 -11.53
CA SER A 132 -11.59 -2.22 -12.80
C SER A 132 -12.72 -3.22 -12.58
N SER A 133 -13.95 -2.72 -12.63
CA SER A 133 -15.19 -3.48 -12.67
C SER A 133 -16.12 -2.83 -13.69
N ASP A 134 -17.05 -3.60 -14.26
CA ASP A 134 -18.06 -3.06 -15.18
C ASP A 134 -19.29 -2.49 -14.46
N THR A 135 -19.40 -2.73 -13.16
CA THR A 135 -20.47 -2.19 -12.29
C THR A 135 -19.89 -1.50 -11.07
N ALA A 136 -20.69 -0.63 -10.44
CA ALA A 136 -20.29 0.07 -9.23
C ALA A 136 -19.99 -0.92 -8.10
N VAL A 137 -18.94 -0.65 -7.33
CA VAL A 137 -18.44 -1.57 -6.30
C VAL A 137 -19.08 -1.23 -4.96
N ASN A 138 -20.29 -1.76 -4.76
CA ASN A 138 -21.04 -1.55 -3.51
C ASN A 138 -20.71 -2.58 -2.42
N THR A 139 -19.96 -3.63 -2.78
CA THR A 139 -19.48 -4.65 -1.83
C THR A 139 -18.02 -4.39 -1.47
N PRO A 140 -17.57 -4.81 -0.28
CA PRO A 140 -16.16 -4.73 0.08
C PRO A 140 -15.26 -5.49 -0.91
N VAL A 141 -14.14 -4.87 -1.26
CA VAL A 141 -13.07 -5.46 -2.04
C VAL A 141 -11.87 -5.67 -1.13
N PHE A 142 -11.43 -6.92 -1.04
CA PHE A 142 -10.23 -7.32 -0.33
C PHE A 142 -9.08 -7.41 -1.32
N ILE A 143 -8.04 -6.63 -1.05
CA ILE A 143 -6.88 -6.48 -1.91
C ILE A 143 -5.70 -7.14 -1.23
N HIS A 144 -5.10 -8.10 -1.93
CA HIS A 144 -3.78 -8.62 -1.62
C HIS A 144 -3.06 -8.85 -2.96
N ALA A 145 -2.06 -8.02 -3.23
CA ALA A 145 -1.34 -8.06 -4.49
C ALA A 145 0.17 -7.86 -4.28
N ILE A 146 0.97 -8.55 -5.08
CA ILE A 146 2.39 -8.27 -5.24
C ILE A 146 2.60 -7.93 -6.71
N VAL A 147 3.10 -6.73 -6.96
CA VAL A 147 3.30 -6.17 -8.27
C VAL A 147 4.79 -6.00 -8.49
N ALA A 148 5.33 -6.61 -9.54
CA ALA A 148 6.74 -6.46 -9.87
C ALA A 148 7.09 -4.99 -10.15
N THR A 149 8.25 -4.55 -9.68
CA THR A 149 8.84 -3.27 -10.04
C THR A 149 10.17 -3.56 -10.69
N ASP A 150 10.34 -3.09 -11.93
CA ASP A 150 11.63 -3.11 -12.63
C ASP A 150 12.60 -2.05 -12.07
#